data_AF-A0A835XB46-F1
#
_entry.id   AF-A0A835XB46-F1
#
_cell.length_a   1.000
_cell.length_b   1.000
_cell.length_c   1.000
_cell.angle_alpha   90.00
_cell.angle_beta   90.00
_cell.angle_gamma   90.00
#
_symmetry.space_group_name_H-M   'P 1'
#
loop_
_entity.id
_entity.type
_entity.pdbx_description
1 polymer ?
#
loop_
_entity_poly.entity_id
_entity_poly.type
_entity_poly.pdbx_seq_one_letter_code
_entity_poly.pdbx_strand_id
1 'polypeptide(L)'
;MALTQEIKKGGPYTQREQEERKIQVYHLHFEENKSAVKIAELLNVNRNTINDDIRYWYLQLANEMKAQNLSAKMTKQIQRMEIQRDRLLGDLENAKSLAEKISVEKFISEIDNGLVQVFSKMILSGKLNLESTVKLEEINEEEIKNFTISLVKKRNYVFKSCNFSEEDIQYEIIKLTKCDMDRARKFFRKMMGLGLELCQDEDSDYETHNLQKFCIMREYVSKDELPTTEK
;
A
#
# COMPACT_ATOMS: atom_id res chain seq x y z
N MET A 1 35.60 -15.26 -21.41
CA MET A 1 35.29 -15.09 -22.85
C MET A 1 34.40 -13.88 -22.98
N ALA A 2 34.93 -12.77 -23.52
CA ALA A 2 34.20 -11.52 -23.68
C ALA A 2 33.49 -11.53 -25.04
N LEU A 3 32.15 -11.56 -25.05
CA LEU A 3 31.36 -11.31 -26.25
C LEU A 3 31.25 -9.80 -26.45
N THR A 4 32.20 -9.22 -27.18
CA THR A 4 32.07 -7.87 -27.73
C THR A 4 30.95 -7.89 -28.78
N GLN A 5 29.73 -7.50 -28.39
CA GLN A 5 28.65 -7.30 -29.35
C GLN A 5 28.97 -6.08 -30.22
N GLU A 6 28.92 -6.30 -31.54
CA GLU A 6 29.26 -5.31 -32.55
C GLU A 6 28.34 -4.08 -32.48
N ILE A 7 28.95 -2.91 -32.48
CA ILE A 7 28.24 -1.65 -32.33
C ILE A 7 27.79 -1.16 -33.70
N LYS A 8 26.53 -1.42 -34.07
CA LYS A 8 25.96 -0.94 -35.34
C LYS A 8 25.85 0.59 -35.36
N LYS A 9 26.65 1.25 -36.21
CA LYS A 9 26.53 2.65 -36.59
C LYS A 9 25.61 2.82 -37.81
N GLY A 10 24.32 2.51 -37.64
CA GLY A 10 23.28 2.77 -38.63
C GLY A 10 22.58 1.52 -39.20
N GLY A 11 21.31 1.71 -39.59
CA GLY A 11 20.38 0.66 -40.02
C GLY A 11 19.12 0.61 -39.13
N PRO A 12 17.97 0.09 -39.60
CA PRO A 12 16.78 -0.10 -38.76
C PRO A 12 17.07 -1.11 -37.65
N TYR A 13 16.78 -0.73 -36.40
CA TYR A 13 16.84 -1.67 -35.27
C TYR A 13 15.69 -2.68 -35.37
N THR A 14 15.98 -3.95 -35.10
CA THR A 14 14.94 -4.98 -34.90
C THR A 14 14.12 -4.67 -33.65
N GLN A 15 12.89 -5.18 -33.56
CA GLN A 15 12.03 -4.93 -32.40
C GLN A 15 12.69 -5.35 -31.07
N ARG A 16 13.37 -6.49 -31.07
CA ARG A 16 14.10 -6.99 -29.89
C ARG A 16 15.24 -6.05 -29.47
N GLU A 17 16.06 -5.59 -30.42
CA GLU A 17 17.15 -4.63 -30.13
C GLU A 17 16.59 -3.29 -29.60
N GLN A 18 15.39 -2.87 -30.05
CA GLN A 18 14.75 -1.66 -29.52
C GLN A 18 14.27 -1.84 -28.07
N GLU A 19 13.72 -3.00 -27.74
CA GLU A 19 13.28 -3.31 -26.38
C GLU A 19 14.45 -3.40 -25.40
N GLU A 20 15.51 -4.12 -25.76
CA GLU A 20 16.72 -4.23 -24.94
C GLU A 20 17.35 -2.85 -24.70
N ARG A 21 17.42 -2.00 -25.74
CA ARG A 21 17.89 -0.63 -25.62
C ARG A 21 16.99 0.21 -24.70
N LYS A 22 15.67 0.12 -24.84
CA LYS A 22 14.73 0.85 -23.98
C LYS A 22 14.93 0.49 -22.52
N ILE A 23 15.09 -0.79 -22.18
CA ILE A 23 15.36 -1.23 -20.81
C ILE A 23 16.65 -0.60 -20.27
N GLN A 24 17.74 -0.61 -21.06
CA GLN A 24 19.00 0.02 -20.65
C GLN A 24 18.86 1.54 -20.47
N VAL A 25 18.14 2.21 -21.36
CA VAL A 25 17.84 3.64 -21.25
C VAL A 25 17.04 3.93 -19.98
N TYR A 26 16.10 3.06 -19.61
CA TYR A 26 15.33 3.19 -18.38
C TYR A 26 16.26 3.20 -17.15
N HIS A 27 17.10 2.17 -17.00
CA HIS A 27 18.04 2.08 -15.87
C HIS A 27 18.98 3.29 -15.81
N LEU A 28 19.65 3.61 -16.93
CA LEU A 28 20.63 4.70 -16.94
C LEU A 28 20.00 6.07 -16.67
N HIS A 29 18.80 6.35 -17.19
CA HIS A 29 18.17 7.65 -17.05
C HIS A 29 17.42 7.82 -15.72
N PHE A 30 16.60 6.85 -15.33
CA PHE A 30 15.71 6.97 -14.18
C PHE A 30 16.34 6.47 -12.87
N GLU A 31 17.28 5.52 -12.91
CA GLU A 31 17.92 5.00 -11.70
C GLU A 31 19.28 5.66 -11.46
N GLU A 32 20.10 5.80 -12.50
CA GLU A 32 21.44 6.38 -12.39
C GLU A 32 21.51 7.89 -12.69
N ASN A 33 20.38 8.53 -13.03
CA ASN A 33 20.28 9.96 -13.33
C ASN A 33 21.21 10.47 -14.44
N LYS A 34 21.55 9.62 -15.43
CA LYS A 34 22.41 10.02 -16.56
C LYS A 34 21.64 10.83 -17.59
N SER A 35 22.31 11.84 -18.16
CA SER A 35 21.75 12.66 -19.24
C SER A 35 21.67 11.87 -20.55
N ALA A 36 20.73 12.24 -21.43
CA ALA A 36 20.58 11.60 -22.75
C ALA A 36 21.88 11.66 -23.58
N VAL A 37 22.68 12.72 -23.41
CA VAL A 37 24.00 12.85 -24.05
C VAL A 37 24.94 11.76 -23.53
N LYS A 38 25.00 11.57 -22.21
CA LYS A 38 25.89 10.57 -21.60
C LYS A 38 25.44 9.14 -21.92
N ILE A 39 24.15 8.90 -22.02
CA ILE A 39 23.58 7.60 -22.41
C ILE A 39 23.89 7.31 -23.87
N ALA A 40 23.74 8.29 -24.76
CA ALA A 40 24.10 8.17 -26.17
C ALA A 40 25.57 7.80 -26.36
N GLU A 41 26.47 8.37 -25.55
CA GLU A 41 27.89 7.98 -25.52
C GLU A 41 28.09 6.54 -25.05
N LEU A 42 27.46 6.16 -23.92
CA LEU A 42 27.63 4.83 -23.31
C LEU A 42 27.11 3.69 -24.19
N LEU A 43 25.95 3.91 -24.83
CA LEU A 43 25.31 2.91 -25.69
C LEU A 43 25.76 3.03 -27.15
N ASN A 44 26.53 4.09 -27.48
CA ASN A 44 26.92 4.46 -28.84
C ASN A 44 25.72 4.51 -29.80
N VAL A 45 24.63 5.15 -29.36
CA VAL A 45 23.37 5.33 -30.10
C VAL A 45 23.13 6.82 -30.34
N ASN A 46 22.43 7.19 -31.41
CA ASN A 46 22.05 8.57 -31.67
C ASN A 46 21.24 9.16 -30.49
N ARG A 47 21.62 10.37 -30.03
CA ARG A 47 20.93 11.11 -28.96
C ARG A 47 19.43 11.25 -29.20
N ASN A 48 18.99 11.43 -30.44
CA ASN A 48 17.57 11.55 -30.77
C ASN A 48 16.81 10.25 -30.49
N THR A 49 17.40 9.10 -30.82
CA THR A 49 16.81 7.79 -30.48
C THR A 49 16.70 7.61 -28.97
N ILE A 50 17.73 8.02 -28.21
CA ILE A 50 17.69 8.00 -26.75
C ILE A 50 16.61 8.94 -26.19
N ASN A 51 16.47 10.14 -26.75
CA ASN A 51 15.40 11.06 -26.36
C ASN A 51 14.01 10.48 -26.65
N ASP A 52 13.83 9.81 -27.78
CA ASP A 52 12.58 9.14 -28.13
C ASP A 52 12.27 7.99 -27.16
N ASP A 53 13.27 7.20 -26.77
CA ASP A 53 13.12 6.12 -25.78
C ASP A 53 12.82 6.67 -24.38
N ILE A 54 13.47 7.77 -23.97
CA ILE A 54 13.15 8.48 -22.72
C ILE A 54 11.70 8.98 -22.76
N ARG A 55 11.27 9.60 -23.86
CA ARG A 55 9.88 10.06 -24.05
C ARG A 55 8.90 8.89 -24.01
N TYR A 56 9.24 7.75 -24.60
CA TYR A 56 8.45 6.52 -24.52
C TYR A 56 8.25 6.10 -23.05
N TRP A 57 9.31 6.07 -22.25
CA TRP A 57 9.19 5.74 -20.83
C TRP A 57 8.40 6.76 -20.03
N TYR A 58 8.58 8.05 -20.30
CA TYR A 58 7.71 9.07 -19.69
C TYR A 58 6.23 8.85 -20.04
N LEU A 59 5.91 8.43 -21.26
CA LEU A 59 4.53 8.10 -21.66
C LEU A 59 4.03 6.82 -21.00
N GLN A 60 4.84 5.76 -20.92
CA GLN A 60 4.46 4.52 -20.23
C GLN A 60 4.24 4.76 -18.74
N LEU A 61 5.18 5.42 -18.08
CA LEU A 61 5.05 5.84 -16.68
C LEU A 61 3.84 6.75 -16.51
N ALA A 62 3.60 7.71 -17.41
CA ALA A 62 2.41 8.56 -17.34
C ALA A 62 1.11 7.79 -17.50
N ASN A 63 1.06 6.74 -18.33
CA ASN A 63 -0.10 5.89 -18.53
C ASN A 63 -0.34 4.95 -17.33
N GLU A 64 0.70 4.32 -16.80
CA GLU A 64 0.65 3.61 -15.52
C GLU A 64 0.22 4.55 -14.38
N MET A 65 0.70 5.79 -14.40
CA MET A 65 0.30 6.82 -13.45
C MET A 65 -1.14 7.31 -13.67
N LYS A 66 -1.69 7.31 -14.88
CA LYS A 66 -3.12 7.61 -15.11
C LYS A 66 -4.02 6.53 -14.51
N ALA A 67 -3.54 5.29 -14.42
CA ALA A 67 -4.21 4.20 -13.71
C ALA A 67 -4.07 4.30 -12.17
N GLN A 68 -3.11 5.08 -11.66
CA GLN A 68 -2.96 5.34 -10.22
C GLN A 68 -3.81 6.54 -9.78
N ASN A 69 -4.61 6.33 -8.73
CA ASN A 69 -5.40 7.36 -8.07
C ASN A 69 -4.48 8.52 -7.62
N LEU A 70 -4.91 9.77 -7.81
CA LEU A 70 -4.19 11.01 -7.42
C LEU A 70 -3.59 10.94 -6.01
N SER A 71 -4.28 10.25 -5.09
CA SER A 71 -3.79 9.97 -3.74
C SER A 71 -2.43 9.26 -3.75
N ALA A 72 -2.29 8.14 -4.49
CA ALA A 72 -1.03 7.41 -4.60
C ALA A 72 0.11 8.25 -5.19
N LYS A 73 -0.19 9.20 -6.09
CA LYS A 73 0.81 10.13 -6.63
C LYS A 73 1.31 11.10 -5.56
N MET A 74 0.37 11.70 -4.82
CA MET A 74 0.70 12.61 -3.73
C MET A 74 1.48 11.88 -2.63
N THR A 75 1.08 10.65 -2.27
CA THR A 75 1.80 9.82 -1.29
C THR A 75 3.23 9.50 -1.73
N LYS A 76 3.44 9.06 -2.98
CA LYS A 76 4.81 8.81 -3.50
C LYS A 76 5.65 10.08 -3.50
N GLN A 77 5.06 11.23 -3.79
CA GLN A 77 5.77 12.51 -3.77
C GLN A 77 6.17 12.89 -2.34
N ILE A 78 5.27 12.73 -1.37
CA ILE A 78 5.56 12.93 0.06
C ILE A 78 6.73 12.06 0.49
N GLN A 79 6.67 10.74 0.24
CA GLN A 79 7.73 9.80 0.62
C GLN A 79 9.10 10.18 0.02
N ARG A 80 9.14 10.60 -1.25
CA ARG A 80 10.40 11.02 -1.89
C ARG A 80 10.99 12.26 -1.22
N MET A 81 10.14 13.22 -0.85
CA MET A 81 10.55 14.44 -0.18
C MET A 81 11.02 14.15 1.25
N GLU A 82 10.36 13.26 1.98
CA GLU A 82 10.78 12.79 3.31
C GLU A 82 12.15 12.10 3.26
N ILE A 83 12.36 11.18 2.31
CA ILE A 83 13.66 10.51 2.13
C ILE A 83 14.78 11.53 1.83
N GLN A 84 14.50 12.56 1.03
CA GLN A 84 15.48 13.62 0.75
C GLN A 84 15.78 14.46 1.98
N ARG A 85 14.75 14.80 2.76
CA ARG A 85 14.87 15.50 4.05
C ARG A 85 15.75 14.71 5.02
N ASP A 86 15.52 13.40 5.16
CA ASP A 86 16.30 12.55 6.06
C ASP A 86 17.79 12.49 5.67
N ARG A 87 18.08 12.43 4.37
CA ARG A 87 19.47 12.50 3.87
C ARG A 87 20.12 13.83 4.22
N LEU A 88 19.41 14.94 3.99
CA LEU A 88 19.90 16.28 4.32
C LEU A 88 20.09 16.49 5.82
N LEU A 89 19.25 15.89 6.66
CA LEU A 89 19.45 15.89 8.11
C LEU A 89 20.75 15.18 8.49
N GLY A 90 21.03 14.03 7.87
CA GLY A 90 22.32 13.37 8.01
C GLY A 90 23.50 14.24 7.56
N ASP A 91 23.37 14.94 6.43
CA ASP A 91 24.39 15.87 5.94
C ASP A 91 24.58 17.07 6.90
N LEU A 92 23.50 17.56 7.51
CA LEU A 92 23.52 18.66 8.48
C LEU A 92 24.29 18.31 9.76
N GLU A 93 24.10 17.10 10.27
CA GLU A 93 24.84 16.58 11.43
C GLU A 93 26.35 16.49 11.16
N ASN A 94 26.71 16.14 9.92
CA ASN A 94 28.11 15.95 9.51
C ASN A 94 28.79 17.25 9.01
N ALA A 95 28.04 18.33 8.79
CA ALA A 95 28.56 19.58 8.27
C ALA A 95 29.50 20.26 9.27
N LYS A 96 30.69 20.68 8.80
CA LYS A 96 31.75 21.26 9.65
C LYS A 96 31.72 22.77 9.66
N SER A 97 31.32 23.40 8.55
CA SER A 97 31.27 24.86 8.45
C SER A 97 29.85 25.39 8.69
N LEU A 98 29.78 26.60 9.25
CA LEU A 98 28.50 27.29 9.44
C LEU A 98 27.80 27.57 8.10
N ALA A 99 28.56 27.88 7.06
CA ALA A 99 28.01 28.16 5.73
C ALA A 99 27.33 26.92 5.11
N GLU A 100 27.95 25.74 5.22
CA GLU A 100 27.35 24.48 4.78
C GLU A 100 26.08 24.16 5.58
N LYS A 101 26.11 24.33 6.91
CA LYS A 101 24.94 24.12 7.76
C LYS A 101 23.76 24.98 7.33
N ILE A 102 23.98 26.29 7.15
CA ILE A 102 22.94 27.23 6.71
C ILE A 102 22.38 26.83 5.34
N SER A 103 23.24 26.38 4.42
CA SER A 103 22.78 25.94 3.09
C SER A 103 21.91 24.68 3.18
N VAL A 104 22.29 23.70 3.98
CA VAL A 104 21.53 22.45 4.18
C VAL A 104 20.19 22.74 4.87
N GLU A 105 20.19 23.58 5.91
CA GLU A 105 18.98 24.03 6.60
C GLU A 105 18.00 24.72 5.64
N LYS A 106 18.51 25.56 4.73
CA LYS A 106 17.69 26.20 3.71
C LYS A 106 17.03 25.17 2.79
N PHE A 107 17.76 24.15 2.33
CA PHE A 107 17.19 23.08 1.50
C PHE A 107 16.14 22.26 2.25
N ILE A 108 16.38 21.95 3.54
CA ILE A 108 15.39 21.28 4.39
C ILE A 108 14.12 22.14 4.50
N SER A 109 14.26 23.45 4.72
CA SER A 109 13.13 24.37 4.78
C SER A 109 12.34 24.44 3.46
N GLU A 110 13.02 24.40 2.32
CA GLU A 110 12.37 24.34 1.01
C GLU A 110 11.57 23.03 0.82
N ILE A 111 12.12 21.90 1.26
CA ILE A 111 11.41 20.61 1.25
C ILE A 111 10.19 20.65 2.17
N ASP A 112 10.34 21.14 3.40
CA ASP A 112 9.24 21.24 4.37
C ASP A 112 8.10 22.13 3.82
N ASN A 113 8.44 23.26 3.22
CA ASN A 113 7.46 24.12 2.55
C ASN A 113 6.75 23.41 1.39
N GLY A 114 7.49 22.64 0.59
CA GLY A 114 6.91 21.85 -0.49
C GLY A 114 6.00 20.73 0.02
N LEU A 115 6.35 20.06 1.13
CA LEU A 115 5.50 19.06 1.79
C LEU A 115 4.19 19.69 2.24
N VAL A 116 4.24 20.86 2.91
CA VAL A 116 3.03 21.60 3.33
C VAL A 116 2.13 21.91 2.14
N GLN A 117 2.69 22.31 1.00
CA GLN A 117 1.92 22.56 -0.22
C GLN A 117 1.27 21.29 -0.77
N VAL A 118 1.97 20.16 -0.76
CA VAL A 118 1.42 18.87 -1.22
C VAL A 118 0.31 18.40 -0.29
N PHE A 119 0.49 18.48 1.04
CA PHE A 119 -0.55 18.17 2.01
C PHE A 119 -1.77 19.08 1.87
N SER A 120 -1.56 20.39 1.70
CA SER A 120 -2.66 21.34 1.47
C SER A 120 -3.47 20.99 0.22
N LYS A 121 -2.81 20.65 -0.89
CA LYS A 121 -3.48 20.18 -2.11
C LYS A 121 -4.23 18.87 -1.89
N MET A 122 -3.69 17.97 -1.06
CA MET A 122 -4.35 16.71 -0.71
C MET A 122 -5.63 16.95 0.09
N ILE A 123 -5.58 17.80 1.11
CA ILE A 123 -6.73 18.20 1.94
C ILE A 123 -7.79 18.89 1.08
N LEU A 124 -7.41 19.89 0.27
CA LEU A 124 -8.31 20.65 -0.61
C LEU A 124 -8.94 19.78 -1.70
N SER A 125 -8.28 18.70 -2.13
CA SER A 125 -8.85 17.75 -3.10
C SER A 125 -9.97 16.87 -2.52
N GLY A 126 -10.35 17.06 -1.25
CA GLY A 126 -11.39 16.26 -0.58
C GLY A 126 -10.96 14.82 -0.27
N LYS A 127 -9.70 14.45 -0.55
CA LYS A 127 -9.12 13.13 -0.28
C LYS A 127 -8.44 13.09 1.08
N LEU A 128 -9.15 13.55 2.12
CA LEU A 128 -8.75 13.35 3.52
C LEU A 128 -8.80 11.87 3.89
N ASN A 129 -9.56 11.07 3.15
CA ASN A 129 -9.38 9.64 3.16
C ASN A 129 -8.15 9.36 2.29
N LEU A 130 -7.03 8.99 2.92
CA LEU A 130 -6.21 7.92 2.38
C LEU A 130 -7.13 6.70 2.20
N GLU A 131 -8.00 6.71 1.18
CA GLU A 131 -8.44 5.45 0.61
C GLU A 131 -7.16 4.85 0.05
N SER A 132 -6.59 3.95 0.85
CA SER A 132 -5.65 2.94 0.41
C SER A 132 -6.02 2.57 -1.00
N THR A 133 -5.14 2.90 -1.94
CA THR A 133 -5.27 2.53 -3.35
C THR A 133 -4.93 1.07 -3.56
N VAL A 134 -4.59 0.35 -2.49
CA VAL A 134 -4.85 -1.08 -2.44
C VAL A 134 -6.37 -1.17 -2.44
N LYS A 135 -6.98 -1.68 -3.51
CA LYS A 135 -8.36 -2.19 -3.42
C LYS A 135 -8.38 -2.96 -2.10
N LEU A 136 -9.02 -2.43 -1.06
CA LEU A 136 -9.20 -3.17 0.19
C LEU A 136 -9.86 -4.43 -0.29
N GLU A 137 -9.11 -5.54 -0.26
CA GLU A 137 -9.58 -6.83 -0.74
C GLU A 137 -11.00 -6.95 -0.19
N GLU A 138 -11.97 -7.09 -1.10
CA GLU A 138 -13.35 -7.26 -0.68
C GLU A 138 -13.33 -8.37 0.35
N ILE A 139 -13.75 -8.04 1.57
CA ILE A 139 -13.74 -8.99 2.68
C ILE A 139 -14.64 -10.14 2.23
N ASN A 140 -14.00 -11.23 1.85
CA ASN A 140 -14.68 -12.38 1.31
C ASN A 140 -15.32 -13.15 2.46
N GLU A 141 -16.35 -13.92 2.14
CA GLU A 141 -17.07 -14.68 3.15
C GLU A 141 -16.21 -15.78 3.77
N GLU A 142 -15.22 -16.29 3.04
CA GLU A 142 -14.31 -17.32 3.52
C GLU A 142 -13.40 -16.81 4.66
N GLU A 143 -12.95 -15.55 4.60
CA GLU A 143 -12.23 -14.87 5.68
C GLU A 143 -13.10 -14.74 6.92
N ILE A 144 -14.38 -14.35 6.74
CA ILE A 144 -15.36 -14.26 7.82
C ILE A 144 -15.59 -15.63 8.45
N LYS A 145 -15.76 -16.67 7.64
CA LYS A 145 -15.93 -18.05 8.09
C LYS A 145 -14.73 -18.51 8.91
N ASN A 146 -13.51 -18.37 8.38
CA ASN A 146 -12.29 -18.79 9.06
C ASN A 146 -12.08 -18.03 10.38
N PHE A 147 -12.30 -16.71 10.38
CA PHE A 147 -12.26 -15.89 11.59
C PHE A 147 -13.27 -16.39 12.63
N THR A 148 -14.54 -16.53 12.26
CA THR A 148 -15.61 -16.88 13.20
C THR A 148 -15.37 -18.28 13.80
N ILE A 149 -14.99 -19.25 12.97
CA ILE A 149 -14.65 -20.61 13.43
C ILE A 149 -13.47 -20.57 14.41
N SER A 150 -12.42 -19.82 14.09
CA SER A 150 -11.23 -19.73 14.94
C SER A 150 -11.57 -19.13 16.31
N LEU A 151 -12.43 -18.11 16.34
CA LEU A 151 -12.80 -17.40 17.57
C LEU A 151 -13.73 -18.25 18.44
N VAL A 152 -14.72 -18.92 17.85
CA VAL A 152 -15.61 -19.87 18.55
C VAL A 152 -14.80 -21.04 19.14
N LYS A 153 -13.88 -21.64 18.37
CA LYS A 153 -13.02 -22.73 18.86
C LYS A 153 -12.10 -22.28 20.00
N LYS A 154 -11.52 -21.08 19.90
CA LYS A 154 -10.62 -20.51 20.91
C LYS A 154 -11.37 -20.23 22.23
N ARG A 155 -12.60 -19.73 22.16
CA ARG A 155 -13.36 -19.33 23.36
C ARG A 155 -14.16 -20.47 24.00
N ASN A 156 -14.60 -21.47 23.23
CA ASN A 156 -15.25 -22.69 23.76
C ASN A 156 -14.38 -23.45 24.77
N TYR A 157 -13.07 -23.20 24.80
CA TYR A 157 -12.17 -23.79 25.80
C TYR A 157 -12.17 -23.03 27.14
N VAL A 158 -12.61 -21.77 27.18
CA VAL A 158 -12.38 -20.88 28.33
C VAL A 158 -13.68 -20.31 28.93
N PHE A 159 -14.74 -20.08 28.14
CA PHE A 159 -15.97 -19.45 28.63
C PHE A 159 -17.23 -20.14 28.10
N LYS A 160 -18.27 -20.24 28.96
CA LYS A 160 -19.55 -20.90 28.65
C LYS A 160 -20.47 -20.06 27.75
N SER A 161 -20.18 -18.76 27.55
CA SER A 161 -20.96 -17.86 26.69
C SER A 161 -20.17 -17.37 25.46
N CYS A 162 -20.78 -17.51 24.29
CA CYS A 162 -20.26 -17.01 23.01
C CYS A 162 -20.79 -15.60 22.66
N ASN A 163 -21.11 -14.81 23.68
CA ASN A 163 -21.56 -13.42 23.54
C ASN A 163 -20.34 -12.49 23.53
N PHE A 164 -20.27 -11.61 22.54
CA PHE A 164 -19.19 -10.63 22.37
C PHE A 164 -19.76 -9.24 22.16
N SER A 165 -19.12 -8.20 22.71
CA SER A 165 -19.43 -6.83 22.30
C SER A 165 -18.91 -6.55 20.89
N GLU A 166 -19.36 -5.46 20.28
CA GLU A 166 -18.80 -4.99 19.01
C GLU A 166 -17.29 -4.75 19.13
N GLU A 167 -16.84 -4.12 20.22
CA GLU A 167 -15.43 -3.82 20.47
C GLU A 167 -14.59 -5.09 20.61
N ASP A 168 -15.12 -6.11 21.29
CA ASP A 168 -14.43 -7.40 21.45
C ASP A 168 -14.20 -8.08 20.09
N ILE A 169 -15.23 -8.11 19.24
CA ILE A 169 -15.13 -8.70 17.90
C ILE A 169 -14.13 -7.91 17.07
N GLN A 170 -14.21 -6.59 17.08
CA GLN A 170 -13.31 -5.73 16.33
C GLN A 170 -11.85 -5.89 16.78
N TYR A 171 -11.61 -5.98 18.09
CA TYR A 171 -10.28 -6.19 18.65
C TYR A 171 -9.71 -7.56 18.24
N GLU A 172 -10.51 -8.63 18.32
CA GLU A 172 -10.07 -9.96 17.88
C GLU A 172 -9.85 -10.02 16.36
N ILE A 173 -10.61 -9.27 15.55
CA ILE A 173 -10.34 -9.12 14.12
C ILE A 173 -8.95 -8.52 13.91
N ILE A 174 -8.67 -7.35 14.52
CA ILE A 174 -7.36 -6.69 14.45
C ILE A 174 -6.24 -7.65 14.82
N LYS A 175 -6.42 -8.40 15.91
CA LYS A 175 -5.41 -9.33 16.43
C LYS A 175 -5.15 -10.51 15.49
N LEU A 176 -6.20 -11.10 14.91
CA LEU A 176 -6.10 -12.29 14.07
C LEU A 176 -5.69 -11.97 12.64
N THR A 177 -6.22 -10.89 12.06
CA THR A 177 -5.95 -10.51 10.66
C THR A 177 -4.87 -9.44 10.51
N LYS A 178 -4.33 -8.91 11.62
CA LYS A 178 -3.31 -7.86 11.66
C LYS A 178 -3.71 -6.61 10.85
N CYS A 179 -4.99 -6.24 10.89
CA CYS A 179 -5.51 -5.08 10.16
C CYS A 179 -5.65 -3.84 11.05
N ASP A 180 -5.95 -2.70 10.42
CA ASP A 180 -6.32 -1.48 11.12
C ASP A 180 -7.78 -1.51 11.62
N MET A 181 -8.13 -0.51 12.43
CA MET A 181 -9.45 -0.34 13.03
C MET A 181 -10.55 -0.14 11.98
N ASP A 182 -10.24 0.52 10.87
CA ASP A 182 -11.23 0.81 9.83
C ASP A 182 -11.59 -0.44 9.01
N ARG A 183 -10.61 -1.30 8.70
CA ARG A 183 -10.86 -2.62 8.10
C ARG A 183 -11.63 -3.52 9.07
N ALA A 184 -11.32 -3.48 10.37
CA ALA A 184 -12.07 -4.24 11.38
C ALA A 184 -13.54 -3.81 11.49
N ARG A 185 -13.84 -2.50 11.45
CA ARG A 185 -15.23 -2.00 11.39
C ARG A 185 -15.94 -2.44 10.12
N LYS A 186 -15.28 -2.39 8.96
CA LYS A 186 -15.85 -2.87 7.69
C LYS A 186 -16.13 -4.37 7.74
N PHE A 187 -15.21 -5.15 8.31
CA PHE A 187 -15.35 -6.60 8.51
C PHE A 187 -16.57 -6.90 9.39
N PHE A 188 -16.68 -6.23 10.53
CA PHE A 188 -17.82 -6.36 11.43
C PHE A 188 -19.14 -6.00 10.75
N ARG A 189 -19.23 -4.87 10.04
CA ARG A 189 -20.43 -4.51 9.26
C ARG A 189 -20.79 -5.55 8.21
N LYS A 190 -19.80 -6.19 7.59
CA LYS A 190 -20.05 -7.28 6.64
C LYS A 190 -20.62 -8.50 7.34
N MET A 191 -20.13 -8.85 8.53
CA MET A 191 -20.72 -9.91 9.36
C MET A 191 -22.18 -9.60 9.73
N MET A 192 -22.48 -8.36 10.14
CA MET A 192 -23.84 -7.89 10.39
C MET A 192 -24.73 -8.05 9.14
N GLY A 193 -24.22 -7.65 7.97
CA GLY A 193 -24.92 -7.82 6.68
C GLY A 193 -25.12 -9.29 6.26
N LEU A 194 -24.34 -10.22 6.81
CA LEU A 194 -24.52 -11.66 6.65
C LEU A 194 -25.46 -12.26 7.72
N GLY A 195 -26.02 -11.44 8.59
CA GLY A 195 -26.97 -11.84 9.62
C GLY A 195 -26.35 -12.16 10.99
N LEU A 196 -25.20 -11.55 11.31
CA LEU A 196 -24.79 -11.46 12.71
C LEU A 196 -25.82 -10.57 13.44
N GLU A 197 -26.59 -11.16 14.35
CA GLU A 197 -27.67 -10.48 15.07
C GLU A 197 -27.25 -10.05 16.48
N LEU A 198 -27.83 -8.93 16.92
CA LEU A 198 -27.80 -8.49 18.30
C LEU A 198 -28.59 -9.48 19.17
N CYS A 199 -27.94 -9.93 20.24
CA CYS A 199 -28.52 -10.75 21.29
C CYS A 199 -28.69 -9.87 22.53
N GLN A 200 -29.94 -9.68 22.95
CA GLN A 200 -30.24 -9.10 24.25
C GLN A 200 -30.13 -10.20 25.29
N ASP A 201 -29.21 -10.03 26.23
CA ASP A 201 -29.15 -10.86 27.42
C ASP A 201 -30.10 -10.23 28.43
N GLU A 202 -31.07 -10.98 28.97
CA GLU A 202 -32.10 -10.43 29.87
C GLU A 202 -31.49 -9.80 31.15
N ASP A 203 -30.26 -10.19 31.47
CA ASP A 203 -29.52 -9.77 32.68
C ASP A 203 -28.46 -8.68 32.41
N SER A 204 -28.28 -8.21 31.17
CA SER A 204 -27.23 -7.23 30.82
C SER A 204 -27.73 -6.11 29.91
N ASP A 205 -27.48 -4.87 30.33
CA ASP A 205 -27.76 -3.65 29.53
C ASP A 205 -26.87 -3.52 28.28
N TYR A 206 -25.89 -4.42 28.09
CA TYR A 206 -24.97 -4.37 26.96
C TYR A 206 -25.46 -5.16 25.75
N GLU A 207 -25.38 -4.54 24.58
CA GLU A 207 -25.60 -5.16 23.29
C GLU A 207 -24.48 -6.16 22.99
N THR A 208 -24.83 -7.45 22.88
CA THR A 208 -23.87 -8.51 22.56
C THR A 208 -24.24 -9.26 21.29
N HIS A 209 -23.29 -9.96 20.70
CA HIS A 209 -23.44 -10.70 19.47
C HIS A 209 -23.04 -12.16 19.70
N ASN A 210 -23.89 -13.10 19.29
CA ASN A 210 -23.64 -14.53 19.46
C ASN A 210 -23.02 -15.14 18.21
N LEU A 211 -21.68 -15.27 18.23
CA LEU A 211 -20.93 -15.81 17.08
C LEU A 211 -21.20 -17.30 16.84
N GLN A 212 -21.61 -18.06 17.86
CA GLN A 212 -21.96 -19.46 17.71
C GLN A 212 -23.28 -19.63 16.93
N LYS A 213 -24.31 -18.86 17.31
CA LYS A 213 -25.59 -18.80 16.56
C LYS A 213 -25.34 -18.37 15.12
N PHE A 214 -24.48 -17.37 14.91
CA PHE A 214 -24.09 -16.91 13.59
C PHE A 214 -23.40 -18.02 12.76
N CYS A 215 -22.44 -18.75 13.33
CA CYS A 215 -21.80 -19.90 12.67
C CYS A 215 -22.80 -20.97 12.24
N ILE A 216 -23.76 -21.32 13.12
CA ILE A 216 -24.78 -22.34 12.83
C ILE A 216 -25.72 -21.87 11.72
N MET A 217 -26.18 -20.62 11.79
CA MET A 217 -27.10 -20.03 10.81
C MET A 217 -26.48 -19.94 9.41
N ARG A 218 -25.18 -19.69 9.33
CA ARG A 218 -24.43 -19.65 8.05
C ARG A 218 -23.89 -21.00 7.60
N GLU A 219 -24.19 -22.08 8.34
CA GLU A 219 -23.67 -23.43 8.04
C GLU A 219 -22.13 -23.50 7.99
N TYR A 220 -21.45 -22.62 8.75
CA TYR A 220 -19.99 -22.63 8.84
C TYR A 220 -19.48 -23.82 9.64
N VAL A 221 -20.31 -24.32 10.57
CA VAL A 221 -20.03 -25.43 11.47
C VAL A 221 -21.33 -26.20 11.67
N SER A 222 -21.25 -27.53 11.67
CA SER A 222 -22.43 -28.37 11.97
C SER A 222 -22.77 -28.31 13.46
N LYS A 223 -24.05 -28.50 13.82
CA LYS A 223 -24.46 -28.53 15.24
C LYS A 223 -23.69 -29.58 16.05
N ASP A 224 -23.26 -30.66 15.40
CA ASP A 224 -22.53 -31.78 16.02
C ASP A 224 -21.02 -31.49 16.19
N GLU A 225 -20.49 -30.46 15.53
CA GLU A 225 -19.08 -30.06 15.63
C GLU A 225 -18.83 -29.01 16.73
N LEU A 226 -19.91 -28.49 17.32
CA LEU A 226 -19.86 -27.57 18.45
C LEU A 226 -20.23 -28.32 19.74
N PRO A 227 -19.47 -28.14 20.83
CA PRO A 227 -19.86 -28.71 22.11
C PRO A 227 -21.24 -28.15 22.50
N THR A 228 -22.21 -29.04 22.69
CA THR A 228 -23.55 -28.68 23.15
C THR A 228 -23.44 -27.99 24.50
N THR A 229 -23.83 -26.72 24.55
CA THR A 229 -24.20 -26.04 25.79
C THR A 229 -25.50 -26.68 26.28
N GLU A 230 -25.40 -27.82 26.96
CA GLU A 230 -26.51 -28.36 27.72
C GLU A 230 -26.94 -27.32 28.78
N LYS A 231 -28.26 -27.10 28.82
CA LYS A 231 -28.99 -26.10 29.60
C LYS A 231 -28.64 -26.12 31.08
#